data_AF-A0A971SH08-F1
#
_entry.id   AF-A0A971SH08-F1
#
_cell.length_a   1.000
_cell.length_b   1.000
_cell.length_c   1.000
_cell.angle_alpha   90.00
_cell.angle_beta   90.00
_cell.angle_gamma   90.00
#
_symmetry.space_group_name_H-M   'P 1'
#
loop_
_entity.id
_entity.type
_entity.pdbx_description
1 polymer ?
#
loop_
_entity_poly.entity_id
_entity_poly.type
_entity_poly.pdbx_seq_one_letter_code
_entity_poly.pdbx_strand_id
1 'polypeptide(L)'
;KIAHICFMGGGAAYGNWTPAAEFNILVDPEAAYVVFHSGLPMTMCGLDVTEQALVKPADIERMREIDNPVARIVAEWLDFFYLFHKEKGYSGAPVHDAVAVIALTNPEILTMKRSFVDVELSGDYCRAATVADFYGVLGQEANMNVVLDIERDKFIDLLCESLESYGEVRE
;
A
#
# COMPACT_ATOMS: atom_id res chain seq x y z
N LYS A 1 -3.26 16.24 19.11
CA LYS A 1 -3.15 14.76 19.22
C LYS A 1 -3.41 14.16 17.84
N ILE A 2 -2.78 13.04 17.50
CA ILE A 2 -2.91 12.37 16.19
C ILE A 2 -4.18 11.52 16.16
N ALA A 3 -4.96 11.60 15.08
CA ALA A 3 -6.22 10.86 14.93
C ALA A 3 -6.01 9.41 14.49
N HIS A 4 -5.16 9.20 13.47
CA HIS A 4 -4.88 7.89 12.89
C HIS A 4 -3.56 7.94 12.13
N ILE A 5 -2.86 6.82 12.02
CA ILE A 5 -1.71 6.62 11.13
C ILE A 5 -2.11 5.56 10.09
N CYS A 6 -2.20 5.96 8.83
CA CYS A 6 -2.35 5.02 7.71
C CYS A 6 -1.06 5.08 6.89
N PHE A 7 -0.44 3.93 6.67
CA PHE A 7 0.87 3.87 6.02
C PHE A 7 0.95 2.71 5.03
N MET A 8 1.75 2.91 3.99
CA MET A 8 2.18 1.84 3.11
C MET A 8 3.48 1.25 3.66
N GLY A 9 3.47 -0.04 3.92
CA GLY A 9 4.64 -0.76 4.38
C GLY A 9 4.28 -2.08 5.03
N GLY A 10 5.25 -2.99 5.06
CA GLY A 10 5.07 -4.33 5.60
C GLY A 10 4.49 -5.32 4.60
N GLY A 11 4.46 -6.58 5.01
CA GLY A 11 3.88 -7.70 4.28
C GLY A 11 3.70 -8.84 5.26
N ALA A 12 2.46 -9.22 5.53
CA ALA A 12 2.14 -10.26 6.50
C ALA A 12 2.48 -11.65 5.96
N ALA A 13 2.34 -11.86 4.64
CA ALA A 13 2.68 -13.11 3.98
C ALA A 13 4.17 -13.22 3.60
N TYR A 14 4.78 -12.17 3.05
CA TYR A 14 6.17 -12.14 2.56
C TYR A 14 6.68 -10.72 2.35
N GLY A 15 7.99 -10.58 2.12
CA GLY A 15 8.66 -9.32 1.74
C GLY A 15 8.98 -9.22 0.25
N ASN A 16 9.32 -8.00 -0.21
CA ASN A 16 9.76 -7.72 -1.58
C ASN A 16 11.26 -7.38 -1.70
N TRP A 17 11.93 -7.08 -0.58
CA TRP A 17 13.35 -6.71 -0.57
C TRP A 17 14.22 -7.81 0.05
N THR A 18 13.74 -8.41 1.13
CA THR A 18 14.18 -9.74 1.57
C THR A 18 12.98 -10.69 1.49
N PRO A 19 13.17 -12.02 1.61
CA PRO A 19 12.04 -12.94 1.64
C PRO A 19 10.99 -12.61 2.72
N ALA A 20 11.40 -11.96 3.81
CA ALA A 20 10.55 -11.69 4.98
C ALA A 20 10.18 -10.22 5.17
N ALA A 21 10.89 -9.27 4.55
CA ALA A 21 10.72 -7.84 4.80
C ALA A 21 10.38 -7.03 3.54
N GLU A 22 9.38 -6.19 3.69
CA GLU A 22 9.06 -5.11 2.76
C GLU A 22 10.04 -3.94 2.96
N PHE A 23 10.35 -3.23 1.88
CA PHE A 23 11.36 -2.17 1.83
C PHE A 23 11.20 -1.09 2.92
N ASN A 24 10.04 -0.45 3.08
CA ASN A 24 9.87 0.66 4.02
C ASN A 24 10.12 0.23 5.47
N ILE A 25 9.66 -0.97 5.86
CA ILE A 25 9.93 -1.51 7.20
C ILE A 25 11.41 -1.93 7.33
N LEU A 26 12.01 -2.46 6.27
CA LEU A 26 13.41 -2.89 6.26
C LEU A 26 14.40 -1.74 6.44
N VAL A 27 14.09 -0.58 5.86
CA VAL A 27 14.97 0.59 5.91
C VAL A 27 15.19 1.06 7.35
N ASP A 28 14.16 1.01 8.20
CA ASP A 28 14.26 1.37 9.61
C ASP A 28 13.23 0.59 10.48
N PRO A 29 13.52 -0.67 10.82
CA PRO A 29 12.59 -1.49 11.59
C PRO A 29 12.52 -1.05 13.05
N GLU A 30 13.55 -0.40 13.59
CA GLU A 30 13.49 0.22 14.92
C GLU A 30 12.46 1.35 14.96
N ALA A 31 12.42 2.23 13.95
CA ALA A 31 11.38 3.25 13.86
C ALA A 31 10.00 2.62 13.68
N ALA A 32 9.87 1.60 12.81
CA ALA A 32 8.60 0.89 12.64
C ALA A 32 8.12 0.25 13.95
N TYR A 33 9.02 -0.36 14.72
CA TYR A 33 8.73 -0.90 16.05
C TYR A 33 8.19 0.18 16.99
N VAL A 34 8.84 1.35 17.06
CA VAL A 34 8.35 2.47 17.88
C VAL A 34 6.94 2.92 17.45
N VAL A 35 6.66 2.96 16.15
CA VAL A 35 5.32 3.33 15.63
C VAL A 35 4.28 2.27 16.02
N PHE A 36 4.58 0.98 15.82
CA PHE A 36 3.65 -0.13 16.08
C PHE A 36 3.28 -0.25 17.57
N HIS A 37 4.18 0.19 18.45
CA HIS A 37 4.01 0.21 19.90
C HIS A 37 3.57 1.57 20.47
N SER A 38 3.23 2.55 19.60
CA SER A 38 2.83 3.90 20.04
C SER A 38 1.45 3.98 20.71
N GLY A 39 0.61 2.94 20.53
CA GLY A 39 -0.79 2.93 20.98
C GLY A 39 -1.73 3.81 20.15
N LEU A 40 -1.26 4.37 19.03
CA LEU A 40 -2.08 5.15 18.11
C LEU A 40 -2.96 4.25 17.23
N PRO A 41 -4.16 4.69 16.83
CA PRO A 41 -4.96 3.99 15.83
C PRO A 41 -4.20 3.88 14.50
N MET A 42 -4.13 2.68 13.93
CA MET A 42 -3.29 2.39 12.77
C MET A 42 -3.98 1.52 11.72
N THR A 43 -3.61 1.76 10.46
CA THR A 43 -3.91 0.90 9.31
C THR A 43 -2.62 0.64 8.54
N MET A 44 -2.30 -0.64 8.32
CA MET A 44 -1.14 -1.11 7.55
C MET A 44 -1.60 -1.55 6.15
N CYS A 45 -1.13 -0.84 5.13
CA CYS A 45 -1.30 -1.19 3.72
C CYS A 45 -0.02 -1.89 3.22
N GLY A 46 0.08 -3.19 3.48
CA GLY A 46 1.25 -3.99 3.12
C GLY A 46 1.22 -4.55 1.70
N LEU A 47 2.22 -5.37 1.38
CA LEU A 47 2.31 -6.09 0.09
C LEU A 47 1.09 -6.99 -0.17
N ASP A 48 0.46 -7.51 0.89
CA ASP A 48 -0.73 -8.36 0.82
C ASP A 48 -1.87 -7.72 0.01
N VAL A 49 -2.02 -6.39 0.07
CA VAL A 49 -3.00 -5.64 -0.73
C VAL A 49 -2.35 -4.89 -1.90
N THR A 50 -1.17 -4.30 -1.70
CA THR A 50 -0.63 -3.34 -2.67
C THR A 50 -0.16 -3.99 -3.97
N GLU A 51 0.20 -5.27 -3.95
CA GLU A 51 0.52 -6.02 -5.17
C GLU A 51 -0.73 -6.37 -6.01
N GLN A 52 -1.93 -6.20 -5.45
CA GLN A 52 -3.21 -6.33 -6.16
C GLN A 52 -3.65 -5.00 -6.80
N ALA A 53 -3.16 -3.86 -6.28
CA ALA A 53 -3.37 -2.51 -6.80
C ALA A 53 -2.53 -2.22 -8.06
N LEU A 54 -2.59 -3.15 -9.02
CA LEU A 54 -1.89 -3.03 -10.29
C LEU A 54 -2.57 -1.98 -11.15
N VAL A 55 -1.78 -1.16 -11.82
CA VAL A 55 -2.19 -0.30 -12.93
C VAL A 55 -1.65 -0.94 -14.21
N LYS A 56 -2.56 -1.40 -15.07
CA LYS A 56 -2.25 -2.11 -16.31
C LYS A 56 -2.11 -1.11 -17.46
N PRO A 57 -1.49 -1.51 -18.59
CA PRO A 57 -1.32 -0.62 -19.74
C PRO A 57 -2.62 0.05 -20.22
N ALA A 58 -3.75 -0.68 -20.22
CA ALA A 58 -5.05 -0.10 -20.60
C ALA A 58 -5.54 0.98 -19.61
N ASP A 59 -5.22 0.84 -18.33
CA ASP A 59 -5.56 1.85 -17.31
C ASP A 59 -4.69 3.11 -17.51
N ILE A 60 -3.41 2.94 -17.85
CA ILE A 60 -2.49 4.04 -18.16
C ILE A 60 -3.00 4.85 -19.36
N GLU A 61 -3.44 4.19 -20.42
CA GLU A 61 -4.02 4.87 -21.58
C GLU A 61 -5.31 5.61 -21.22
N ARG A 62 -6.19 5.01 -20.40
CA ARG A 62 -7.37 5.72 -19.88
C ARG A 62 -6.99 6.97 -19.10
N MET A 63 -5.94 6.91 -18.27
CA MET A 63 -5.44 8.09 -17.54
C MET A 63 -4.85 9.14 -18.49
N ARG A 64 -4.20 8.71 -19.58
CA ARG A 64 -3.59 9.59 -20.59
C ARG A 64 -4.62 10.37 -21.40
N GLU A 65 -5.82 9.82 -21.57
CA GLU A 65 -6.94 10.49 -22.25
C GLU A 65 -7.52 11.67 -21.46
N ILE A 66 -7.20 11.79 -20.17
CA ILE A 66 -7.62 12.92 -19.33
C ILE A 66 -6.81 14.17 -19.72
N ASP A 67 -7.49 15.22 -20.22
CA ASP A 67 -6.86 16.42 -20.78
C ASP A 67 -6.40 17.42 -19.71
N ASN A 68 -5.37 17.04 -18.95
CA ASN A 68 -4.65 17.96 -18.08
C ASN A 68 -3.17 17.55 -17.90
N PRO A 69 -2.26 18.48 -17.55
CA PRO A 69 -0.84 18.19 -17.46
C PRO A 69 -0.48 17.18 -16.35
N VAL A 70 -1.27 17.10 -15.27
CA VAL A 70 -1.01 16.16 -14.17
C VAL A 70 -1.25 14.72 -14.62
N ALA A 71 -2.39 14.47 -15.27
CA ALA A 71 -2.73 13.15 -15.81
C ALA A 71 -1.70 12.66 -16.83
N ARG A 72 -1.22 13.55 -17.72
CA ARG A 72 -0.16 13.23 -18.68
C ARG A 72 1.14 12.78 -17.99
N ILE A 73 1.60 13.55 -16.99
CA ILE A 73 2.84 13.23 -16.25
C ILE A 73 2.69 11.92 -15.48
N VAL A 74 1.53 11.69 -14.85
CA VAL A 74 1.27 10.44 -14.12
C VAL A 74 1.28 9.24 -15.07
N ALA A 75 0.67 9.35 -16.25
CA ALA A 75 0.73 8.29 -17.26
C ALA A 75 2.18 7.99 -17.70
N GLU A 76 3.00 9.03 -17.93
CA GLU A 76 4.42 8.86 -18.29
C GLU A 76 5.24 8.20 -17.17
N TRP A 77 4.99 8.54 -15.90
CA TRP A 77 5.63 7.88 -14.76
C TRP A 77 5.22 6.41 -14.65
N LEU A 78 3.94 6.11 -14.88
CA LEU A 78 3.42 4.74 -14.84
C LEU A 78 3.96 3.89 -15.99
N ASP A 79 4.15 4.46 -17.18
CA ASP A 79 4.83 3.79 -18.30
C ASP A 79 6.24 3.34 -17.87
N PHE A 80 7.02 4.28 -17.34
CA PHE A 80 8.37 4.02 -16.87
C PHE A 80 8.38 2.95 -15.76
N PHE A 81 7.48 3.07 -14.80
CA PHE A 81 7.40 2.16 -13.67
C PHE A 81 6.95 0.74 -14.07
N TYR A 82 6.06 0.65 -15.05
CA TYR A 82 5.60 -0.63 -15.60
C TYR A 82 6.72 -1.39 -16.30
N LEU A 83 7.65 -0.72 -17.00
CA LEU A 83 8.78 -1.38 -17.67
C LEU A 83 9.59 -2.27 -16.69
N PHE A 84 9.89 -1.74 -15.51
CA PHE A 84 10.64 -2.47 -14.49
C PHE A 84 9.84 -3.63 -13.88
N HIS A 85 8.54 -3.44 -13.62
CA HIS A 85 7.69 -4.47 -13.02
C HIS A 85 7.35 -5.60 -14.00
N LYS A 86 7.27 -5.28 -15.30
CA LYS A 86 7.09 -6.28 -16.35
C LYS A 86 8.25 -7.26 -16.40
N GLU A 87 9.50 -6.81 -16.22
CA GLU A 87 10.67 -7.69 -16.15
C GLU A 87 10.61 -8.67 -14.96
N LYS A 88 9.92 -8.29 -13.89
CA LYS A 88 9.65 -9.14 -12.72
C LYS A 88 8.42 -10.04 -12.88
N GLY A 89 7.74 -9.98 -14.01
CA GLY A 89 6.58 -10.83 -14.33
C GLY A 89 5.22 -10.25 -13.93
N TYR A 90 5.14 -8.99 -13.51
CA TYR A 90 3.85 -8.37 -13.19
C TYR A 90 3.07 -8.01 -14.47
N SER A 91 1.75 -8.14 -14.39
CA SER A 91 0.84 -7.74 -15.49
C SER A 91 0.54 -6.23 -15.53
N GLY A 92 0.97 -5.50 -14.51
CA GLY A 92 0.83 -4.04 -14.38
C GLY A 92 1.84 -3.50 -13.34
N ALA A 93 1.84 -2.18 -13.13
CA ALA A 93 2.64 -1.52 -12.11
C ALA A 93 1.86 -1.44 -10.78
N PRO A 94 2.33 -2.04 -9.68
CA PRO A 94 1.68 -1.91 -8.38
C PRO A 94 1.87 -0.49 -7.82
N VAL A 95 0.79 0.28 -7.70
CA VAL A 95 0.86 1.65 -7.14
C VAL A 95 0.66 1.60 -5.63
N HIS A 96 1.73 1.19 -4.93
CA HIS A 96 1.68 0.85 -3.52
C HIS A 96 1.15 1.97 -2.63
N ASP A 97 1.78 3.14 -2.68
CA ASP A 97 1.55 4.23 -1.71
C ASP A 97 0.14 4.81 -1.80
N ALA A 98 -0.47 4.79 -3.00
CA ALA A 98 -1.83 5.27 -3.20
C ALA A 98 -2.85 4.46 -2.39
N VAL A 99 -2.58 3.18 -2.12
CA VAL A 99 -3.47 2.33 -1.30
C VAL A 99 -3.61 2.87 0.11
N ALA A 100 -2.56 3.48 0.70
CA ALA A 100 -2.65 4.08 2.03
C ALA A 100 -3.56 5.32 2.05
N VAL A 101 -3.60 6.08 0.96
CA VAL A 101 -4.53 7.21 0.81
C VAL A 101 -5.96 6.69 0.65
N ILE A 102 -6.15 5.73 -0.24
CA ILE A 102 -7.45 5.09 -0.49
C ILE A 102 -8.02 4.43 0.76
N ALA A 103 -7.17 3.85 1.62
CA ALA A 103 -7.61 3.29 2.89
C ALA A 103 -8.18 4.32 3.88
N LEU A 104 -7.86 5.61 3.70
CA LEU A 104 -8.45 6.70 4.47
C LEU A 104 -9.70 7.27 3.81
N THR A 105 -9.71 7.40 2.48
CA THR A 105 -10.78 8.09 1.75
C THR A 105 -11.93 7.17 1.32
N ASN A 106 -11.60 5.92 1.00
CA ASN A 106 -12.51 4.93 0.41
C ASN A 106 -12.30 3.53 1.03
N PRO A 107 -12.41 3.40 2.37
CA PRO A 107 -12.19 2.11 3.03
C PRO A 107 -13.17 1.02 2.59
N GLU A 108 -14.32 1.38 2.00
CA GLU A 108 -15.35 0.45 1.52
C GLU A 108 -14.88 -0.45 0.37
N ILE A 109 -13.83 -0.07 -0.36
CA ILE A 109 -13.28 -0.91 -1.45
C ILE A 109 -12.20 -1.88 -0.97
N LEU A 110 -11.97 -1.94 0.34
CA LEU A 110 -10.90 -2.70 0.97
C LEU A 110 -11.44 -3.76 1.92
N THR A 111 -10.79 -4.92 1.93
CA THR A 111 -11.00 -5.90 2.99
C THR A 111 -9.90 -5.75 4.02
N MET A 112 -10.28 -5.49 5.26
CA MET A 112 -9.35 -5.30 6.38
C MET A 112 -9.61 -6.31 7.48
N LYS A 113 -8.54 -6.70 8.18
CA LYS A 113 -8.61 -7.50 9.40
C LYS A 113 -7.87 -6.80 10.52
N ARG A 114 -8.56 -6.56 11.64
CA ARG A 114 -7.93 -6.03 12.84
C ARG A 114 -7.14 -7.13 13.53
N SER A 115 -5.84 -6.94 13.73
CA SER A 115 -4.94 -7.95 14.30
C SER A 115 -3.80 -7.29 15.06
N PHE A 116 -3.16 -8.07 15.93
CA PHE A 116 -1.89 -7.66 16.52
C PHE A 116 -0.80 -7.83 15.46
N VAL A 117 0.03 -6.80 15.28
CA VAL A 117 1.17 -6.82 14.37
C VAL A 117 2.39 -6.28 15.10
N ASP A 118 3.52 -6.97 14.99
CA ASP A 118 4.82 -6.53 15.53
C ASP A 118 5.90 -6.50 14.44
N VAL A 119 7.07 -5.93 14.76
CA VAL A 119 8.25 -5.88 13.87
C VAL A 119 9.36 -6.71 14.49
N GLU A 120 9.88 -7.69 13.74
CA GLU A 120 11.04 -8.49 14.16
C GLU A 120 12.34 -7.67 14.06
N LEU A 121 13.14 -7.61 15.12
CA LEU A 121 14.35 -6.77 15.18
C LEU A 121 15.67 -7.55 15.20
N SER A 122 15.64 -8.84 15.53
CA SER A 122 16.82 -9.62 15.90
C SER A 122 17.10 -10.84 15.02
N GLY A 123 16.09 -11.39 14.33
CA GLY A 123 16.26 -12.63 13.57
C GLY A 123 17.16 -12.51 12.33
N ASP A 124 18.05 -13.49 12.12
CA ASP A 124 19.04 -13.48 11.01
C ASP A 124 18.41 -13.41 9.61
N TYR A 125 17.24 -14.00 9.43
CA TYR A 125 16.53 -14.09 8.14
C TYR A 125 15.21 -13.33 8.11
N CYS A 126 14.77 -12.83 9.26
CA CYS A 126 13.44 -12.24 9.42
C CYS A 126 13.48 -10.86 10.09
N ARG A 127 14.64 -10.26 10.33
CA ARG A 127 14.72 -8.85 10.72
C ARG A 127 13.92 -7.99 9.75
N ALA A 128 13.12 -7.09 10.32
CA ALA A 128 12.13 -6.22 9.67
C ALA A 128 10.88 -6.92 9.12
N ALA A 129 10.65 -8.20 9.42
CA ALA A 129 9.38 -8.83 9.11
C ALA A 129 8.26 -8.21 9.95
N THR A 130 7.13 -7.90 9.31
CA THR A 130 5.89 -7.54 10.00
C THR A 130 5.12 -8.80 10.35
N VAL A 131 5.06 -9.13 11.64
CA VAL A 131 4.48 -10.37 12.15
C VAL A 131 3.03 -10.12 12.55
N ALA A 132 2.08 -10.47 11.65
CA ALA A 132 0.66 -10.31 11.91
C ALA A 132 0.03 -11.59 12.50
N ASP A 133 -0.51 -11.51 13.71
CA ASP A 133 -1.17 -12.63 14.39
C ASP A 133 -2.66 -12.74 14.00
N PHE A 134 -2.91 -13.26 12.82
CA PHE A 134 -4.27 -13.44 12.30
C PHE A 134 -5.10 -14.49 13.07
N TYR A 135 -4.46 -15.38 13.82
CA TYR A 135 -5.14 -16.45 14.55
C TYR A 135 -5.28 -16.17 16.05
N GLY A 136 -4.70 -15.07 16.54
CA GLY A 136 -4.74 -14.67 17.95
C GLY A 136 -3.96 -15.62 18.87
N VAL A 137 -2.96 -16.33 18.34
CA VAL A 137 -2.22 -17.34 19.12
C VAL A 137 -1.30 -16.72 20.17
N LEU A 138 -0.93 -15.45 20.02
CA LEU A 138 -0.09 -14.71 20.96
C LEU A 138 -0.90 -14.12 22.13
N GLY A 139 -2.23 -14.07 22.03
CA GLY A 139 -3.10 -13.50 23.06
C GLY A 139 -2.93 -11.99 23.27
N GLN A 140 -2.25 -11.29 22.36
CA GLN A 140 -2.06 -9.84 22.40
C GLN A 140 -3.30 -9.09 21.91
N GLU A 141 -3.52 -7.89 22.40
CA GLU A 141 -4.57 -7.02 21.88
C GLU A 141 -4.22 -6.52 20.47
N ALA A 142 -5.22 -6.47 19.58
CA ALA A 142 -5.01 -6.00 18.22
C ALA A 142 -4.72 -4.49 18.16
N ASN A 143 -3.56 -4.13 17.62
CA ASN A 143 -3.06 -2.76 17.55
C ASN A 143 -3.37 -2.04 16.23
N MET A 144 -3.68 -2.76 15.14
CA MET A 144 -3.96 -2.12 13.85
C MET A 144 -4.91 -2.91 12.95
N ASN A 145 -5.43 -2.24 11.92
CA ASN A 145 -6.09 -2.88 10.79
C ASN A 145 -5.03 -3.26 9.74
N VAL A 146 -5.01 -4.51 9.31
CA VAL A 146 -4.20 -4.98 8.18
C VAL A 146 -5.09 -5.06 6.96
N VAL A 147 -4.71 -4.38 5.88
CA VAL A 147 -5.44 -4.42 4.61
C VAL A 147 -4.99 -5.63 3.79
N LEU A 148 -5.94 -6.46 3.36
CA LEU A 148 -5.69 -7.77 2.76
C LEU A 148 -6.19 -7.90 1.32
N ASP A 149 -7.16 -7.08 0.91
CA ASP A 149 -7.75 -7.14 -0.42
C ASP A 149 -8.25 -5.76 -0.85
N ILE A 150 -8.34 -5.54 -2.16
CA ILE A 150 -8.77 -4.29 -2.80
C ILE A 150 -9.59 -4.60 -4.05
N GLU A 151 -10.73 -3.92 -4.20
CA GLU A 151 -11.49 -3.91 -5.45
C GLU A 151 -10.75 -3.09 -6.52
N ARG A 152 -9.82 -3.73 -7.24
CA ARG A 152 -8.89 -3.07 -8.17
C ARG A 152 -9.56 -2.13 -9.17
N ASP A 153 -10.67 -2.53 -9.77
CA ASP A 153 -11.29 -1.70 -10.81
C ASP A 153 -11.87 -0.40 -10.24
N LYS A 154 -12.44 -0.45 -9.03
CA LYS A 154 -12.85 0.76 -8.29
C LYS A 154 -11.63 1.61 -7.90
N PHE A 155 -10.52 0.98 -7.52
CA PHE A 155 -9.27 1.69 -7.27
C PHE A 155 -8.78 2.45 -8.51
N ILE A 156 -8.83 1.84 -9.70
CA ILE A 156 -8.49 2.51 -10.97
C ILE A 156 -9.46 3.67 -11.24
N ASP A 157 -10.76 3.47 -11.03
CA ASP A 157 -11.77 4.53 -11.19
C ASP A 157 -11.46 5.74 -10.30
N LEU A 158 -11.16 5.51 -9.03
CA LEU A 158 -10.79 6.58 -8.08
C LEU A 158 -9.50 7.32 -8.47
N LEU A 159 -8.52 6.61 -9.04
CA LEU A 159 -7.31 7.26 -9.57
C LEU A 159 -7.65 8.17 -10.75
N CYS A 160 -8.48 7.70 -11.70
CA CYS A 160 -8.92 8.51 -12.83
C CYS A 160 -9.74 9.73 -12.37
N GLU A 161 -10.70 9.55 -11.47
CA GLU A 161 -11.50 10.65 -10.89
C GLU A 161 -10.60 11.68 -10.19
N SER A 162 -9.58 11.22 -9.45
CA SER A 162 -8.60 12.10 -8.82
C SER A 162 -7.82 12.91 -9.85
N LEU A 163 -7.42 12.29 -10.97
CA LEU A 163 -6.71 12.97 -12.05
C LEU A 163 -7.59 13.98 -12.80
N GLU A 164 -8.87 13.66 -13.03
CA GLU A 164 -9.85 14.56 -13.65
C GLU A 164 -10.01 15.86 -12.85
N SER A 165 -9.96 15.78 -11.51
CA SER A 165 -10.11 16.96 -10.63
C SER A 165 -9.04 18.06 -10.85
N TYR A 166 -7.89 17.74 -11.46
CA TYR A 166 -6.87 18.73 -11.81
C TYR A 166 -7.15 19.50 -13.09
N GLY A 167 -8.08 19.03 -13.93
CA GLY A 167 -8.60 19.79 -15.08
C GLY A 167 -9.63 20.84 -14.67
N GLU A 168 -10.29 20.64 -13.52
CA GLU A 168 -11.26 21.56 -12.92
C GLU A 168 -10.60 22.71 -12.15
N VAL A 169 -9.61 23.38 -12.75
CA VAL A 169 -9.15 24.67 -12.19
C VAL A 169 -10.29 25.67 -12.35
N ARG A 170 -11.07 25.79 -11.28
CA ARG A 170 -12.07 26.83 -11.03
C ARG A 170 -11.43 28.19 -11.27
N GLU A 171 -12.02 28.98 -12.18
CA GLU A 171 -11.91 30.45 -12.15
C GLU A 171 -12.41 31.01 -10.81
#